data_AF-A0A7M3M1Y0-F1
#
_entry.id   AF-A0A7M3M1Y0-F1
#
_cell.length_a   1.000
_cell.length_b   1.000
_cell.length_c   1.000
_cell.angle_alpha   90.00
_cell.angle_beta   90.00
_cell.angle_gamma   90.00
#
_symmetry.space_group_name_H-M   'P 1'
#
loop_
_entity.id
_entity.type
_entity.pdbx_description
1 polymer ?
#
loop_
_entity_poly.entity_id
_entity_poly.type
_entity_poly.pdbx_seq_one_letter_code
_entity_poly.pdbx_strand_id
1 'polypeptide(L)' 'MSITQQHILDVYRSTQRGEPAPPAPGTADRRLVRPRSPLARTLTAWRAALTRRPRTVAGHETCS' A
#
# COMPACT_ATOMS: atom_id res chain seq x y z
N MET A 1 4.41 -15.44 -14.16
CA MET A 1 5.76 -15.33 -13.55
C MET A 1 5.61 -14.56 -12.23
N SER A 2 6.17 -15.05 -11.11
CA SER A 2 5.99 -14.42 -9.78
C SER A 2 7.06 -13.37 -9.47
N ILE A 3 6.71 -12.32 -8.73
CA ILE A 3 7.61 -11.22 -8.37
C ILE A 3 8.80 -11.68 -7.51
N THR A 4 8.58 -12.71 -6.66
CA THR A 4 9.64 -13.33 -5.86
C THR A 4 10.59 -14.14 -6.73
N GLN A 5 10.08 -14.84 -7.75
CA GLN A 5 10.90 -15.61 -8.68
C GLN A 5 11.76 -14.68 -9.55
N GLN A 6 11.20 -13.56 -10.01
CA GLN A 6 11.96 -12.54 -10.72
C GLN A 6 13.06 -11.93 -9.84
N HIS A 7 12.75 -11.64 -8.57
CA HIS A 7 13.71 -11.10 -7.62
C HIS A 7 14.94 -12.01 -7.41
N ILE A 8 14.74 -13.32 -7.30
CA ILE A 8 15.85 -14.28 -7.17
C ILE A 8 16.78 -14.22 -8.38
N LEU A 9 16.23 -14.12 -9.59
CA LEU A 9 17.02 -14.01 -10.82
C LEU A 9 17.79 -12.69 -10.89
N ASP A 10 17.18 -11.59 -10.46
CA ASP A 10 17.85 -10.29 -10.49
C ASP A 10 18.94 -10.18 -9.42
N VAL A 11 18.76 -10.80 -8.25
CA VAL A 11 19.83 -10.96 -7.26
C VAL A 11 20.99 -11.75 -7.86
N TYR A 12 20.73 -12.91 -8.47
CA TYR A 12 21.78 -13.71 -9.11
C TYR A 12 22.52 -12.93 -10.22
N ARG A 13 21.81 -12.14 -11.02
CA ARG A 13 22.45 -11.29 -12.04
C ARG A 13 23.28 -10.17 -11.42
N SER A 14 22.80 -9.54 -10.34
CA SER A 14 23.54 -8.49 -9.65
C SER A 14 24.85 -9.01 -9.06
N THR A 15 24.84 -10.20 -8.45
CA THR A 15 26.05 -10.85 -7.92
C THR A 15 27.04 -11.20 -9.03
N GLN A 16 26.55 -11.69 -10.17
CA GLN A 16 27.40 -11.99 -11.33
C GLN A 16 28.01 -10.74 -11.98
N ARG A 17 27.38 -9.56 -11.82
CA ARG A 17 27.86 -8.28 -12.38
C ARG A 17 28.61 -7.41 -11.37
N GLY A 18 28.69 -7.82 -10.10
CA GLY A 18 29.26 -7.00 -9.03
C GLY A 18 28.41 -5.78 -8.68
N GLU A 19 27.14 -5.77 -9.07
CA GLU A 19 26.20 -4.68 -8.80
C GLU A 19 25.49 -4.90 -7.45
N PRO A 20 25.05 -3.83 -6.77
CA PRO A 20 24.31 -3.96 -5.52
C PRO A 20 23.00 -4.71 -5.75
N ALA A 21 22.64 -5.56 -4.78
CA ALA A 21 21.44 -6.37 -4.85
C ALA A 21 20.18 -5.46 -4.98
N PRO A 22 19.24 -5.81 -5.88
CA PRO A 22 17.99 -5.08 -5.98
C PRO A 22 17.25 -5.14 -4.64
N PRO A 23 16.54 -4.07 -4.23
CA PRO A 23 15.82 -4.06 -2.98
C PRO A 23 14.78 -5.18 -2.95
N ALA A 24 14.69 -5.88 -1.82
CA ALA A 24 13.75 -6.98 -1.68
C ALA A 24 12.31 -6.52 -1.96
N PRO A 25 11.50 -7.30 -2.70
CA PRO A 25 10.12 -6.96 -2.99
C PRO A 25 9.37 -6.68 -1.69
N GLY A 26 8.61 -5.57 -1.65
CA GLY A 26 7.89 -5.09 -0.46
C GLY A 26 8.72 -4.23 0.51
N THR A 27 10.03 -4.07 0.31
CA THR A 27 10.82 -3.09 1.08
C THR A 27 10.55 -1.64 0.65
N ALA A 28 10.37 -1.42 -0.65
CA ALA A 28 9.92 -0.12 -1.19
C ALA A 28 8.54 0.26 -0.63
N ASP A 29 7.60 -0.69 -0.60
CA ASP A 29 6.29 -0.49 0.05
C ASP A 29 6.44 -0.15 1.53
N ARG A 30 7.26 -0.87 2.30
CA ARG A 30 7.50 -0.53 3.72
C ARG A 30 8.07 0.87 3.92
N ARG A 31 8.92 1.36 3.01
CA ARG A 31 9.44 2.75 3.05
C ARG A 31 8.32 3.75 2.75
N LEU A 32 7.41 3.38 1.85
CA LEU A 32 6.22 4.15 1.52
C LEU A 32 5.11 4.04 2.57
N VAL A 33 5.06 3.06 3.48
CA VAL A 33 4.07 3.02 4.58
C VAL A 33 4.63 3.60 5.90
N ARG A 34 5.84 4.18 5.90
CA ARG A 34 6.35 4.85 7.11
C ARG A 34 5.40 5.97 7.56
N PRO A 35 5.28 6.26 8.87
CA PRO A 35 4.29 7.21 9.41
C PRO A 35 4.32 8.64 8.81
N ARG A 36 5.44 9.03 8.19
CA ARG A 36 5.64 10.35 7.55
C ARG A 36 5.45 10.35 6.03
N SER A 37 5.11 9.22 5.41
CA SER A 37 4.97 9.14 3.96
C SER A 37 3.60 9.67 3.49
N PRO A 38 3.50 10.16 2.25
CA PRO A 38 2.22 10.52 1.65
C PRO A 38 1.24 9.35 1.60
N LEU A 39 1.73 8.11 1.40
CA LEU A 39 0.90 6.91 1.35
C LEU A 39 0.35 6.49 2.72
N ALA A 40 1.08 6.70 3.82
CA ALA A 40 0.53 6.44 5.17
C ALA A 40 -0.65 7.37 5.48
N ARG A 41 -0.57 8.63 5.05
CA ARG A 41 -1.64 9.60 5.18
C ARG A 41 -2.88 9.22 4.36
N THR A 42 -2.70 8.79 3.11
CA THR A 42 -3.84 8.36 2.27
C THR A 42 -4.47 7.07 2.80
N LEU A 43 -3.67 6.10 3.25
CA LEU A 43 -4.19 4.87 3.88
C LEU A 43 -4.99 5.17 5.15
N THR A 44 -4.54 6.13 5.98
CA THR A 44 -5.25 6.54 7.19
C THR A 44 -6.58 7.23 6.84
N ALA A 45 -6.58 8.14 5.87
CA ALA A 45 -7.79 8.81 5.40
C ALA A 45 -8.80 7.82 4.79
N TRP A 46 -8.31 6.87 3.99
CA TRP A 46 -9.14 5.82 3.40
C TRP A 46 -9.75 4.91 4.48
N ARG A 47 -8.97 4.50 5.49
CA ARG A 47 -9.49 3.75 6.65
C ARG A 47 -10.53 4.55 7.43
N ALA A 48 -10.31 5.85 7.63
CA ALA A 48 -11.26 6.74 8.29
C ALA A 48 -12.57 6.90 7.47
N ALA A 49 -12.48 6.88 6.14
CA ALA A 49 -13.64 6.88 5.27
C ALA A 49 -14.45 5.57 5.39
N LEU A 50 -13.78 4.43 5.53
CA LEU A 50 -14.43 3.13 5.75
C LEU A 50 -15.07 3.01 7.14
N THR A 51 -14.49 3.62 8.17
CA THR A 51 -15.09 3.63 9.52
C THR A 51 -16.22 4.64 9.64
N ARG A 52 -16.32 5.62 8.73
CA ARG A 52 -17.55 6.39 8.52
C ARG A 52 -18.60 5.48 7.92
N ARG A 53 -19.34 4.82 8.82
CA ARG A 53 -20.63 4.17 8.52
C ARG A 53 -21.46 5.20 7.74
N PRO A 54 -21.99 4.88 6.54
CA PRO A 54 -22.89 5.80 5.87
C PRO A 54 -24.02 6.09 6.85
N ARG A 55 -24.23 7.37 7.19
CA ARG A 55 -25.44 7.75 7.93
C ARG A 55 -26.57 7.43 6.97
N THR A 56 -27.25 6.32 7.22
CA THR A 56 -28.57 6.09 6.66
C THR A 56 -29.40 7.29 7.09
N VAL A 57 -29.65 8.20 6.14
CA VAL A 57 -30.61 9.28 6.30
C VAL A 57 -31.98 8.59 6.40
N ALA A 58 -32.40 8.30 7.62
CA ALA A 58 -33.79 8.02 7.92
C ALA A 58 -34.54 9.35 7.81
N GLY A 59 -34.90 9.71 6.57
CA GLY A 59 -35.86 10.77 6.29
C GLY A 59 -37.20 10.32 6.85
N HIS A 60 -37.60 10.91 7.98
CA HIS A 60 -38.96 10.82 8.45
C HIS A 60 -39.76 11.84 7.66
N GLU A 61 -40.53 11.31 6.71
CA GLU A 61 -41.61 12.00 6.04
C GLU A 61 -42.73 12.31 7.05
N THR A 62 -42.77 13.56 7.55
CA THR A 62 -43.96 14.11 8.18
C THR A 62 -44.65 15.04 7.19
N CYS A 63 -45.68 14.49 6.54
CA CYS A 63 -46.65 15.22 5.74
C CYS A 63 -47.55 16.06 6.66
N SER A 64 -47.78 17.33 6.32
CA SER A 64 -48.86 18.18 6.85
C SER A 64 -49.62 18.75 5.68
#